data_AF-A0A8J4E053-F1
#
_entry.id   AF-A0A8J4E053-F1
#
_cell.length_a   1.000
_cell.length_b   1.000
_cell.length_c   1.000
_cell.angle_alpha   90.00
_cell.angle_beta   90.00
_cell.angle_gamma   90.00
#
_symmetry.space_group_name_H-M   'P 1'
#
loop_
_entity.id
_entity.type
_entity.pdbx_description
1 polymer ?
#
loop_
_entity_poly.entity_id
_entity_poly.type
_entity_poly.pdbx_seq_one_letter_code
_entity_poly.pdbx_strand_id
1 'polypeptide(L)'
;MRRPVLAAALLLVVGAVGTLGTGAAAAADDPPFAQYQEMHANCTVTHRLNDDPIVFPGLAGASHNHTFIANPTVDANSTPQSLLGDATSCEDTKDASGYWFPTLLQNGTPVAPSKPTVYYKSGVKDYRTVKPFPAGFRVVVGDMNTPSAADFKGYWTCGSQRYTDIPASCPAGTSLVVRLKAPSCWDGVNVDSANHKSHLDYPVNGVCPAHHPVAVPMLEIKVPYPLATGSTAGLRYSSGAGYSFHYDFMNGWDQARLAQLVVHCINGGRQCNGYGVDPHKP
;
A
#
# COMPACT_ATOMS: atom_id res chain seq x y z
N MET A 1 34.27 90.75 6.43
CA MET A 1 32.84 90.78 6.02
C MET A 1 32.56 89.58 5.14
N ARG A 2 31.35 89.02 5.28
CA ARG A 2 30.73 87.92 4.50
C ARG A 2 31.11 86.49 4.94
N ARG A 3 30.32 86.01 5.91
CA ARG A 3 30.05 84.60 6.23
C ARG A 3 29.24 83.96 5.07
N PRO A 4 29.51 82.72 4.64
CA PRO A 4 28.53 81.94 3.89
C PRO A 4 27.63 81.15 4.85
N VAL A 5 26.35 81.10 4.47
CA VAL A 5 25.21 80.59 5.22
C VAL A 5 25.12 79.06 5.07
N LEU A 6 24.79 78.36 6.16
CA LEU A 6 24.43 76.93 6.17
C LEU A 6 23.13 76.71 5.37
N ALA A 7 23.14 75.72 4.47
CA ALA A 7 21.92 75.07 3.98
C ALA A 7 21.93 73.61 4.45
N ALA A 8 21.15 73.31 5.49
CA ALA A 8 20.89 71.96 5.94
C ALA A 8 19.85 71.32 5.01
N ALA A 9 20.26 70.34 4.21
CA ALA A 9 19.34 69.52 3.43
C ALA A 9 18.73 68.44 4.35
N LEU A 10 17.46 68.62 4.70
CA LEU A 10 16.66 67.65 5.42
C LEU A 10 16.24 66.54 4.42
N LEU A 11 16.94 65.41 4.40
CA LEU A 11 16.49 64.23 3.65
C LEU A 11 15.31 63.58 4.39
N LEU A 12 14.12 63.74 3.83
CA LEU A 12 12.93 62.96 4.17
C LEU A 12 13.15 61.50 3.73
N VAL A 13 13.42 60.62 4.69
CA VAL A 13 13.33 59.17 4.47
C VAL A 13 11.84 58.81 4.47
N VAL A 14 11.26 58.67 3.28
CA VAL A 14 9.92 58.09 3.12
C VAL A 14 10.06 56.58 3.32
N GLY A 15 9.69 56.11 4.51
CA GLY A 15 9.54 54.68 4.78
C GLY A 15 8.42 54.12 3.91
N ALA A 16 8.76 53.31 2.91
CA ALA A 16 7.80 52.50 2.20
C ALA A 16 7.27 51.43 3.17
N VAL A 17 6.07 51.65 3.70
CA VAL A 17 5.32 50.61 4.40
C VAL A 17 4.95 49.56 3.36
N GLY A 18 5.78 48.53 3.25
CA GLY A 18 5.44 47.34 2.49
C GLY A 18 4.21 46.71 3.11
N THR A 19 3.09 46.74 2.38
CA THR A 19 1.94 45.93 2.72
C THR A 19 2.36 44.47 2.66
N LEU A 20 2.50 43.85 3.83
CA LEU A 20 2.56 42.40 3.96
C LEU A 20 1.21 41.87 3.45
N GLY A 21 1.15 41.59 2.15
CA GLY A 21 0.07 40.84 1.56
C GLY A 21 -0.01 39.51 2.30
N THR A 22 -1.05 39.33 3.09
CA THR A 22 -1.46 38.01 3.57
C THR A 22 -1.80 37.20 2.33
N GLY A 23 -0.81 36.51 1.77
CA GLY A 23 -1.03 35.48 0.78
C GLY A 23 -1.90 34.42 1.44
N ALA A 24 -3.22 34.51 1.25
CA ALA A 24 -4.09 33.39 1.47
C ALA A 24 -3.51 32.26 0.62
N ALA A 25 -3.02 31.20 1.26
CA ALA A 25 -2.69 29.98 0.54
C ALA A 25 -3.91 29.64 -0.30
N ALA A 26 -3.76 29.66 -1.63
CA ALA A 26 -4.83 29.25 -2.53
C ALA A 26 -5.31 27.89 -2.05
N ALA A 27 -6.60 27.79 -1.72
CA ALA A 27 -7.21 26.51 -1.43
C ALA A 27 -6.89 25.61 -2.63
N ALA A 28 -6.22 24.47 -2.39
CA ALA A 28 -5.85 23.57 -3.48
C ALA A 28 -7.14 23.18 -4.22
N ASP A 29 -7.21 23.51 -5.52
CA ASP A 29 -8.37 23.17 -6.35
C ASP A 29 -8.61 21.66 -6.31
N ASP A 30 -9.88 21.27 -6.30
CA ASP A 30 -10.27 19.87 -6.35
C ASP A 30 -9.58 19.16 -7.54
N PRO A 31 -9.04 17.95 -7.33
CA PRO A 31 -8.34 17.22 -8.38
C PRO A 31 -9.31 16.90 -9.53
N PRO A 32 -8.85 16.95 -10.80
CA PRO A 32 -9.70 16.58 -11.92
C PRO A 32 -10.11 15.11 -11.81
N PHE A 33 -11.34 14.80 -12.26
CA PHE A 33 -11.86 13.44 -12.21
C PHE A 33 -10.95 12.47 -12.96
N ALA A 34 -10.56 11.40 -12.28
CA ALA A 34 -9.84 10.27 -12.85
C ALA A 34 -10.51 8.98 -12.37
N GLN A 35 -11.06 8.20 -13.31
CA GLN A 35 -11.72 6.93 -13.00
C GLN A 35 -10.79 5.95 -12.28
N TYR A 36 -9.51 5.96 -12.66
CA TYR A 36 -8.47 5.10 -12.10
C TYR A 36 -7.28 5.95 -11.68
N GLN A 37 -6.62 5.54 -10.60
CA GLN A 37 -5.48 6.21 -9.95
C GLN A 37 -4.60 5.11 -9.35
N GLU A 38 -4.17 4.17 -10.19
CA GLU A 38 -3.59 2.91 -9.72
C GLU A 38 -2.48 2.37 -10.62
N MET A 39 -1.59 1.61 -10.00
CA MET A 39 -0.69 0.65 -10.67
C MET A 39 -0.85 -0.73 -10.02
N HIS A 40 -0.55 -1.77 -10.77
CA HIS A 40 -0.58 -3.15 -10.27
C HIS A 40 0.86 -3.63 -10.08
N ALA A 41 1.14 -4.32 -8.98
CA ALA A 41 2.26 -5.25 -8.89
C ALA A 41 1.70 -6.65 -9.18
N ASN A 42 1.85 -7.06 -10.43
CA ASN A 42 1.44 -8.38 -10.91
C ASN A 42 2.62 -9.32 -10.74
N CYS A 43 2.56 -10.17 -9.73
CA CYS A 43 3.61 -11.11 -9.37
C CYS A 43 3.02 -12.51 -9.19
N THR A 44 3.85 -13.54 -9.24
CA THR A 44 3.40 -14.92 -9.05
C THR A 44 3.78 -15.43 -7.65
N VAL A 45 3.13 -16.52 -7.24
CA VAL A 45 3.54 -17.24 -6.03
C VAL A 45 4.92 -17.82 -6.25
N THR A 46 5.83 -17.53 -5.32
CA THR A 46 7.20 -18.05 -5.37
C THR A 46 7.32 -19.28 -4.50
N HIS A 47 6.87 -19.21 -3.24
CA HIS A 47 7.04 -20.30 -2.28
C HIS A 47 6.12 -20.14 -1.04
N ARG A 48 6.25 -21.06 -0.09
CA ARG A 48 5.53 -21.05 1.20
C ARG A 48 6.48 -21.42 2.33
N LEU A 49 6.43 -20.69 3.45
CA LEU A 49 7.25 -20.92 4.64
C LEU A 49 6.45 -20.63 5.90
N ASN A 50 6.93 -21.11 7.06
CA ASN A 50 6.41 -20.75 8.38
C ASN A 50 7.20 -19.57 8.97
N ASP A 51 7.53 -18.60 8.12
CA ASP A 51 8.42 -17.50 8.44
C ASP A 51 7.65 -16.17 8.34
N ASP A 52 8.09 -15.21 9.15
CA ASP A 52 7.63 -13.82 9.08
C ASP A 52 8.78 -12.91 9.52
N PRO A 53 9.55 -12.34 8.58
CA PRO A 53 10.68 -11.49 8.93
C PRO A 53 10.29 -10.13 9.52
N ILE A 54 9.01 -9.74 9.48
CA ILE A 54 8.53 -8.52 10.13
C ILE A 54 8.23 -8.82 11.60
N VAL A 55 7.41 -9.85 11.86
CA VAL A 55 6.90 -10.17 13.20
C VAL A 55 7.90 -11.00 14.02
N PHE A 56 8.64 -11.91 13.38
CA PHE A 56 9.59 -12.82 14.01
C PHE A 56 10.97 -12.79 13.32
N PRO A 57 11.65 -11.63 13.30
CA PRO A 57 12.92 -11.47 12.60
C PRO A 57 13.99 -12.45 13.12
N GLY A 58 14.59 -13.21 12.20
CA GLY A 58 15.63 -14.20 12.45
C GLY A 58 15.14 -15.54 13.04
N LEU A 59 13.83 -15.72 13.23
CA LEU A 59 13.25 -16.90 13.85
C LEU A 59 12.52 -17.76 12.80
N ALA A 60 13.28 -18.57 12.06
CA ALA A 60 12.73 -19.49 11.08
C ALA A 60 11.73 -20.48 11.72
N GLY A 61 10.57 -20.67 11.08
CA GLY A 61 9.51 -21.56 11.53
C GLY A 61 8.64 -21.03 12.68
N ALA A 62 8.88 -19.82 13.16
CA ALA A 62 8.16 -19.25 14.31
C ALA A 62 6.75 -18.75 13.98
N SER A 63 6.42 -18.55 12.70
CA SER A 63 5.11 -18.09 12.27
C SER A 63 4.20 -19.24 11.81
N HIS A 64 2.94 -18.92 11.55
CA HIS A 64 2.08 -19.80 10.78
C HIS A 64 2.52 -19.80 9.30
N ASN A 65 1.97 -20.72 8.51
CA ASN A 65 2.39 -20.84 7.11
C ASN A 65 1.91 -19.65 6.26
N HIS A 66 2.82 -18.99 5.58
CA HIS A 66 2.55 -17.92 4.63
C HIS A 66 2.77 -18.38 3.19
N THR A 67 2.00 -17.81 2.27
CA THR A 67 2.24 -17.85 0.83
C THR A 67 2.91 -16.56 0.42
N PHE A 68 4.10 -16.66 -0.16
CA PHE A 68 4.91 -15.54 -0.61
C PHE A 68 4.75 -15.33 -2.11
N ILE A 69 4.71 -14.06 -2.52
CA ILE A 69 4.72 -13.64 -3.93
C ILE A 69 5.85 -12.62 -4.17
N ALA A 70 6.16 -12.34 -5.43
CA ALA A 70 7.21 -11.41 -5.86
C ALA A 70 8.63 -11.95 -5.65
N ASN A 71 9.33 -11.55 -4.58
CA ASN A 71 10.69 -11.98 -4.32
C ASN A 71 10.75 -13.47 -3.87
N PRO A 72 11.58 -14.32 -4.52
CA PRO A 72 11.66 -15.75 -4.21
C PRO A 72 12.56 -16.11 -3.02
N THR A 73 13.28 -15.15 -2.44
CA THR A 73 14.27 -15.37 -1.37
C THR A 73 13.77 -14.96 0.01
N VAL A 74 12.56 -14.39 0.11
CA VAL A 74 12.01 -13.92 1.39
C VAL A 74 11.92 -15.08 2.39
N ASP A 75 12.63 -14.94 3.50
CA ASP A 75 12.67 -15.89 4.61
C ASP A 75 12.72 -15.13 5.95
N ALA A 76 12.82 -15.84 7.07
CA ALA A 76 12.90 -15.21 8.39
C ALA A 76 14.06 -14.21 8.59
N ASN A 77 15.12 -14.24 7.76
CA ASN A 77 16.27 -13.33 7.87
C ASN A 77 16.17 -12.10 6.96
N SER A 78 15.13 -12.04 6.13
CA SER A 78 14.97 -10.98 5.15
C SER A 78 14.79 -9.61 5.81
N THR A 79 15.44 -8.61 5.23
CA THR A 79 15.34 -7.20 5.61
C THR A 79 15.00 -6.37 4.37
N PRO A 80 14.47 -5.14 4.51
CA PRO A 80 14.24 -4.30 3.34
C PRO A 80 15.50 -4.14 2.47
N GLN A 81 16.68 -4.05 3.09
CA GLN A 81 17.94 -3.90 2.38
C GLN A 81 18.33 -5.15 1.58
N SER A 82 18.07 -6.36 2.09
CA SER A 82 18.40 -7.60 1.37
C SER A 82 17.52 -7.82 0.14
N LEU A 83 16.34 -7.19 0.08
CA LEU A 83 15.43 -7.32 -1.06
C LEU A 83 15.83 -6.41 -2.24
N LEU A 84 16.56 -5.32 -2.00
CA LEU A 84 16.86 -4.33 -3.04
C LEU A 84 17.73 -4.92 -4.16
N GLY A 85 17.19 -4.92 -5.38
CA GLY A 85 17.88 -5.42 -6.58
C GLY A 85 17.97 -6.93 -6.68
N ASP A 86 17.26 -7.67 -5.81
CA ASP A 86 17.19 -9.12 -5.83
C ASP A 86 16.21 -9.63 -6.90
N ALA A 87 16.13 -10.95 -7.07
CA ALA A 87 15.23 -11.61 -8.00
C ALA A 87 13.76 -11.32 -7.69
N THR A 88 12.93 -11.31 -8.74
CA THR A 88 11.48 -11.13 -8.61
C THR A 88 10.71 -11.93 -9.65
N SER A 89 9.50 -12.31 -9.30
CA SER A 89 8.49 -12.86 -10.20
C SER A 89 7.51 -11.83 -10.75
N CYS A 90 7.67 -10.55 -10.38
CA CYS A 90 6.81 -9.48 -10.85
C CYS A 90 7.06 -9.13 -12.33
N GLU A 91 6.01 -8.63 -13.00
CA GLU A 91 6.10 -8.10 -14.36
C GLU A 91 7.10 -6.92 -14.46
N ASP A 92 7.13 -6.03 -13.45
CA ASP A 92 8.20 -5.03 -13.32
C ASP A 92 9.39 -5.65 -12.59
N THR A 93 10.47 -5.91 -13.32
CA THR A 93 11.72 -6.48 -12.80
C THR A 93 12.42 -5.62 -11.73
N LYS A 94 11.95 -4.40 -11.50
CA LYS A 94 12.45 -3.50 -10.45
C LYS A 94 11.64 -3.57 -9.15
N ASP A 95 10.60 -4.40 -9.10
CA ASP A 95 9.89 -4.73 -7.87
C ASP A 95 10.44 -6.01 -7.25
N ALA A 96 11.44 -5.90 -6.39
CA ALA A 96 11.95 -7.02 -5.61
C ALA A 96 11.31 -7.08 -4.21
N SER A 97 10.14 -6.45 -4.02
CA SER A 97 9.44 -6.45 -2.74
C SER A 97 9.00 -7.84 -2.29
N GLY A 98 8.81 -7.98 -0.99
CA GLY A 98 8.16 -9.14 -0.40
C GLY A 98 6.69 -8.81 -0.14
N TYR A 99 5.79 -9.67 -0.61
CA TYR A 99 4.40 -9.67 -0.16
C TYR A 99 4.02 -11.08 0.25
N TRP A 100 3.45 -11.23 1.43
CA TRP A 100 2.98 -12.53 1.90
C TRP A 100 1.69 -12.43 2.68
N PHE A 101 0.98 -13.54 2.76
CA PHE A 101 -0.31 -13.66 3.42
C PHE A 101 -0.52 -15.11 3.89
N PRO A 102 -1.40 -15.37 4.86
CA PRO A 102 -1.64 -16.72 5.35
C PRO A 102 -2.01 -17.67 4.22
N THR A 103 -1.41 -18.85 4.20
CA THR A 103 -1.74 -19.87 3.21
C THR A 103 -3.15 -20.40 3.45
N LEU A 104 -4.00 -20.32 2.41
CA LEU A 104 -5.31 -20.98 2.44
C LEU A 104 -5.10 -22.50 2.38
N LEU A 105 -5.75 -23.22 3.28
CA LEU A 105 -5.71 -24.68 3.38
C LEU A 105 -7.11 -25.24 3.15
N GLN A 106 -7.22 -26.34 2.41
CA GLN A 106 -8.40 -27.19 2.36
C GLN A 106 -8.07 -28.52 3.02
N ASN A 107 -8.69 -28.81 4.17
CA ASN A 107 -8.41 -30.03 4.95
C ASN A 107 -6.90 -30.22 5.24
N GLY A 108 -6.19 -29.12 5.52
CA GLY A 108 -4.75 -29.11 5.78
C GLY A 108 -3.86 -29.08 4.54
N THR A 109 -4.41 -29.18 3.33
CA THR A 109 -3.65 -29.10 2.08
C THR A 109 -3.65 -27.68 1.52
N PRO A 110 -2.49 -27.09 1.16
CA PRO A 110 -2.44 -25.76 0.54
C PRO A 110 -3.26 -25.63 -0.73
N VAL A 111 -4.06 -24.57 -0.81
CA VAL A 111 -4.78 -24.15 -2.01
C VAL A 111 -3.96 -23.07 -2.71
N ALA A 112 -3.64 -23.27 -3.98
CA ALA A 112 -2.90 -22.29 -4.76
C ALA A 112 -3.83 -21.17 -5.27
N PRO A 113 -3.47 -19.89 -5.06
CA PRO A 113 -4.15 -18.81 -5.75
C PRO A 113 -3.72 -18.78 -7.23
N SER A 114 -4.58 -18.27 -8.11
CA SER A 114 -4.30 -18.26 -9.56
C SER A 114 -3.53 -17.03 -10.04
N LYS A 115 -3.98 -15.83 -9.64
CA LYS A 115 -3.37 -14.55 -10.02
C LYS A 115 -3.52 -13.56 -8.85
N PRO A 116 -2.71 -13.69 -7.79
CA PRO A 116 -2.66 -12.66 -6.76
C PRO A 116 -2.24 -11.34 -7.41
N THR A 117 -2.89 -10.25 -7.00
CA THR A 117 -2.59 -8.90 -7.51
C THR A 117 -2.50 -7.97 -6.33
N VAL A 118 -1.38 -7.23 -6.26
CA VAL A 118 -1.23 -6.13 -5.31
C VAL A 118 -1.50 -4.85 -6.06
N TYR A 119 -2.54 -4.12 -5.66
CA TYR A 119 -2.85 -2.82 -6.22
C TYR A 119 -2.22 -1.74 -5.36
N TYR A 120 -1.58 -0.77 -6.01
CA TYR A 120 -1.17 0.49 -5.41
C TYR A 120 -2.14 1.55 -5.91
N LYS A 121 -3.01 2.06 -5.03
CA LYS A 121 -4.05 3.03 -5.38
C LYS A 121 -3.85 4.34 -4.62
N SER A 122 -4.50 5.42 -5.05
CA SER A 122 -4.42 6.71 -4.33
C SER A 122 -4.78 6.62 -2.83
N GLY A 123 -5.93 6.02 -2.50
CA GLY A 123 -6.47 6.01 -1.14
C GLY A 123 -7.04 7.35 -0.66
N VAL A 124 -6.58 8.47 -1.20
CA VAL A 124 -7.02 9.84 -0.88
C VAL A 124 -7.76 10.50 -2.05
N LYS A 125 -8.51 11.57 -1.76
CA LYS A 125 -9.23 12.37 -2.77
C LYS A 125 -8.25 13.01 -3.74
N ASP A 126 -7.25 13.73 -3.22
CA ASP A 126 -6.20 14.35 -4.04
C ASP A 126 -5.07 13.37 -4.35
N TYR A 127 -5.31 12.52 -5.34
CA TYR A 127 -4.36 11.52 -5.83
C TYR A 127 -3.03 12.12 -6.33
N ARG A 128 -2.97 13.43 -6.62
CA ARG A 128 -1.74 14.11 -7.06
C ARG A 128 -0.74 14.28 -5.91
N THR A 129 -1.19 14.12 -4.66
CA THR A 129 -0.37 14.30 -3.45
C THR A 129 0.34 13.03 -2.98
N VAL A 130 0.00 11.88 -3.57
CA VAL A 130 0.55 10.58 -3.18
C VAL A 130 2.05 10.55 -3.45
N LYS A 131 2.81 10.12 -2.43
CA LYS A 131 4.27 9.93 -2.48
C LYS A 131 4.60 8.45 -2.48
N PRO A 132 5.69 8.00 -3.13
CA PRO A 132 6.12 6.60 -3.03
C PRO A 132 6.44 6.23 -1.59
N PHE A 133 6.26 4.95 -1.24
CA PHE A 133 6.77 4.42 0.02
C PHE A 133 8.30 4.61 0.08
N PRO A 134 8.85 5.08 1.20
CA PRO A 134 10.30 5.24 1.34
C PRO A 134 11.03 3.88 1.36
N ALA A 135 12.32 3.90 1.08
CA ALA A 135 13.18 2.74 1.31
C ALA A 135 13.11 2.29 2.78
N GLY A 136 13.13 0.99 3.02
CA GLY A 136 12.98 0.45 4.37
C GLY A 136 11.53 0.24 4.84
N PHE A 137 10.55 0.73 4.08
CA PHE A 137 9.14 0.66 4.49
C PHE A 137 8.66 -0.79 4.61
N ARG A 138 7.98 -1.10 5.72
CA ARG A 138 7.34 -2.40 5.94
C ARG A 138 6.10 -2.27 6.82
N VAL A 139 5.10 -3.11 6.57
CA VAL A 139 3.80 -3.04 7.26
C VAL A 139 3.11 -4.39 7.29
N VAL A 140 2.38 -4.66 8.37
CA VAL A 140 1.43 -5.77 8.50
C VAL A 140 0.00 -5.22 8.44
N VAL A 141 -0.78 -5.63 7.44
CA VAL A 141 -2.14 -5.13 7.17
C VAL A 141 -3.19 -6.16 7.56
N GLY A 142 -4.16 -5.78 8.37
CA GLY A 142 -5.14 -6.71 8.96
C GLY A 142 -4.66 -7.28 10.30
N ASP A 143 -5.33 -8.30 10.83
CA ASP A 143 -4.94 -8.93 12.09
C ASP A 143 -5.43 -10.38 12.14
N MET A 144 -4.55 -11.32 12.46
CA MET A 144 -4.95 -12.72 12.64
C MET A 144 -5.87 -12.93 13.84
N ASN A 145 -5.81 -12.04 14.84
CA ASN A 145 -6.64 -12.05 16.04
C ASN A 145 -7.95 -11.28 15.87
N THR A 146 -8.34 -10.96 14.63
CA THR A 146 -9.67 -10.39 14.33
C THR A 146 -10.74 -11.26 15.01
N PRO A 147 -11.56 -10.72 15.94
CA PRO A 147 -12.33 -11.55 16.86
C PRO A 147 -13.56 -12.20 16.22
N SER A 148 -14.07 -11.61 15.14
CA SER A 148 -15.21 -12.16 14.41
C SER A 148 -15.21 -11.75 12.94
N ALA A 149 -16.04 -12.43 12.14
CA ALA A 149 -16.30 -12.04 10.76
C ALA A 149 -16.88 -10.62 10.64
N ALA A 150 -17.56 -10.08 11.66
CA ALA A 150 -18.11 -8.73 11.60
C ALA A 150 -17.03 -7.64 11.68
N ASP A 151 -15.88 -7.98 12.28
CA ASP A 151 -14.77 -7.05 12.51
C ASP A 151 -13.78 -7.00 11.34
N PHE A 152 -13.86 -7.96 10.43
CA PHE A 152 -12.99 -8.07 9.27
C PHE A 152 -13.12 -6.83 8.37
N LYS A 153 -12.00 -6.13 8.17
CA LYS A 153 -11.95 -4.92 7.32
C LYS A 153 -11.81 -5.23 5.82
N GLY A 154 -11.47 -6.47 5.51
CA GLY A 154 -11.47 -6.97 4.14
C GLY A 154 -12.84 -7.48 3.73
N TYR A 155 -12.87 -8.18 2.61
CA TYR A 155 -14.06 -8.87 2.17
C TYR A 155 -13.72 -10.04 1.27
N TRP A 156 -14.64 -10.98 1.24
CA TRP A 156 -14.63 -12.11 0.34
C TRP A 156 -15.67 -11.90 -0.75
N THR A 157 -15.39 -12.40 -1.94
CA THR A 157 -16.40 -12.54 -2.98
C THR A 157 -16.40 -13.95 -3.53
N CYS A 158 -17.59 -14.43 -3.85
CA CYS A 158 -17.76 -15.64 -4.63
C CYS A 158 -18.91 -15.45 -5.62
N GLY A 159 -18.61 -15.49 -6.92
CA GLY A 159 -19.51 -14.96 -7.94
C GLY A 159 -19.77 -13.46 -7.71
N SER A 160 -21.04 -13.05 -7.66
CA SER A 160 -21.45 -11.64 -7.43
C SER A 160 -21.65 -11.30 -5.95
N GLN A 161 -21.61 -12.28 -5.05
CA GLN A 161 -21.91 -12.10 -3.64
C GLN A 161 -20.67 -11.68 -2.85
N ARG A 162 -20.88 -10.89 -1.79
CA ARG A 162 -19.84 -10.40 -0.89
C ARG A 162 -20.07 -10.91 0.53
N TYR A 163 -18.99 -11.30 1.19
CA TYR A 163 -18.99 -11.88 2.53
C TYR A 163 -17.86 -11.27 3.36
N THR A 164 -17.92 -11.45 4.68
CA THR A 164 -16.86 -11.05 5.61
C THR A 164 -16.12 -12.25 6.20
N ASP A 165 -16.47 -13.47 5.78
CA ASP A 165 -15.75 -14.72 6.02
C ASP A 165 -15.83 -15.61 4.78
N ILE A 166 -15.14 -16.75 4.79
CA ILE A 166 -15.28 -17.79 3.78
C ILE A 166 -16.75 -18.28 3.77
N PRO A 167 -17.47 -18.16 2.64
CA PRO A 167 -18.87 -18.57 2.59
C PRO A 167 -19.00 -20.10 2.68
N ALA A 168 -20.16 -20.57 3.13
CA ALA A 168 -20.46 -22.01 3.26
C ALA A 168 -20.46 -22.76 1.91
N SER A 169 -20.60 -22.05 0.80
CA SER A 169 -20.43 -22.59 -0.54
C SER A 169 -20.08 -21.48 -1.54
N CYS A 170 -19.53 -21.89 -2.67
CA CYS A 170 -19.25 -21.05 -3.82
C CYS A 170 -19.95 -21.62 -5.05
N PRO A 171 -20.49 -20.78 -5.96
CA PRO A 171 -20.96 -21.29 -7.24
C PRO A 171 -19.84 -22.05 -7.97
N ALA A 172 -20.14 -23.23 -8.51
CA ALA A 172 -19.15 -24.06 -9.20
C ALA A 172 -18.49 -23.29 -10.36
N GLY A 173 -17.20 -23.50 -10.55
CA GLY A 173 -16.42 -22.80 -11.59
C GLY A 173 -16.10 -21.33 -11.29
N THR A 174 -16.48 -20.80 -10.12
CA THR A 174 -16.07 -19.46 -9.68
C THR A 174 -14.81 -19.51 -8.81
N SER A 175 -14.23 -18.34 -8.56
CA SER A 175 -13.14 -18.20 -7.59
C SER A 175 -13.68 -17.63 -6.28
N LEU A 176 -13.23 -18.18 -5.16
CA LEU A 176 -13.26 -17.51 -3.88
C LEU A 176 -12.17 -16.43 -3.89
N VAL A 177 -12.51 -15.17 -3.67
CA VAL A 177 -11.55 -14.07 -3.73
C VAL A 177 -11.58 -13.29 -2.43
N VAL A 178 -10.44 -13.16 -1.75
CA VAL A 178 -10.29 -12.21 -0.64
C VAL A 178 -9.68 -10.91 -1.14
N ARG A 179 -10.10 -9.79 -0.57
CA ARG A 179 -9.49 -8.47 -0.76
C ARG A 179 -9.35 -7.75 0.58
N LEU A 180 -8.20 -7.12 0.80
CA LEU A 180 -7.94 -6.30 1.98
C LEU A 180 -7.15 -5.06 1.61
N LYS A 181 -7.58 -3.91 2.13
CA LYS A 181 -6.97 -2.59 1.89
C LYS A 181 -6.17 -2.14 3.10
N ALA A 182 -4.95 -1.67 2.86
CA ALA A 182 -4.14 -0.97 3.84
C ALA A 182 -4.71 0.43 4.13
N PRO A 183 -4.36 1.02 5.27
CA PRO A 183 -4.39 2.47 5.43
C PRO A 183 -3.38 3.14 4.45
N SER A 184 -3.58 4.42 4.14
CA SER A 184 -2.84 5.13 3.08
C SER A 184 -2.26 6.48 3.52
N CYS A 185 -2.28 6.75 4.82
CA CYS A 185 -1.75 7.97 5.41
C CYS A 185 -0.60 7.59 6.34
N TRP A 186 0.60 8.03 5.99
CA TRP A 186 1.84 7.77 6.71
C TRP A 186 2.21 8.93 7.64
N ASP A 187 2.80 8.61 8.79
CA ASP A 187 3.27 9.59 9.78
C ASP A 187 4.40 10.51 9.27
N GLY A 188 5.02 10.14 8.14
CA GLY A 188 6.10 10.90 7.52
C GLY A 188 7.47 10.70 8.15
N VAL A 189 7.57 9.79 9.13
CA VAL A 189 8.77 9.58 9.95
C VAL A 189 9.19 8.12 9.95
N ASN A 190 8.29 7.20 10.28
CA ASN A 190 8.64 5.83 10.60
C ASN A 190 8.42 4.89 9.42
N VAL A 191 9.49 4.27 8.92
CA VAL A 191 9.38 3.21 7.90
C VAL A 191 8.82 1.89 8.46
N ASP A 192 8.74 1.79 9.78
CA ASP A 192 8.13 0.69 10.53
C ASP A 192 7.80 1.20 11.95
N SER A 193 6.74 0.69 12.57
CA SER A 193 6.39 0.99 13.96
C SER A 193 6.56 -0.24 14.83
N ALA A 194 6.59 -0.09 16.16
CA ALA A 194 6.79 -1.21 17.08
C ALA A 194 5.73 -2.34 16.96
N ASN A 195 4.56 -2.01 16.43
CA ASN A 195 3.49 -2.98 16.13
C ASN A 195 3.29 -3.20 14.62
N HIS A 196 4.21 -2.70 13.79
CA HIS A 196 4.22 -2.79 12.34
C HIS A 196 2.97 -2.27 11.62
N LYS A 197 2.20 -1.41 12.29
CA LYS A 197 0.86 -0.95 11.87
C LYS A 197 0.66 0.55 12.04
N SER A 198 0.94 1.06 13.24
CA SER A 198 0.54 2.41 13.67
C SER A 198 1.28 3.57 13.03
N HIS A 199 2.25 3.31 12.16
CA HIS A 199 2.85 4.35 11.32
C HIS A 199 1.98 4.65 10.09
N LEU A 200 0.91 3.87 9.86
CA LEU A 200 -0.14 4.15 8.89
C LEU A 200 -1.51 4.35 9.56
N ASP A 201 -2.32 5.21 8.97
CA ASP A 201 -3.72 5.44 9.34
C ASP A 201 -4.63 5.59 8.11
N TYR A 202 -5.93 5.40 8.32
CA TYR A 202 -6.93 5.54 7.26
C TYR A 202 -7.26 7.01 7.03
N PRO A 203 -7.45 7.43 5.76
CA PRO A 203 -7.91 8.77 5.47
C PRO A 203 -9.33 9.00 6.02
N VAL A 204 -9.58 10.19 6.54
CA VAL A 204 -10.90 10.63 7.00
C VAL A 204 -11.47 11.56 5.93
N ASN A 205 -12.64 11.21 5.40
CA ASN A 205 -13.26 11.92 4.26
C ASN A 205 -12.31 12.09 3.06
N GLY A 206 -11.46 11.09 2.81
CA GLY A 206 -10.50 11.09 1.70
C GLY A 206 -9.28 11.99 1.93
N VAL A 207 -9.06 12.49 3.14
CA VAL A 207 -7.91 13.33 3.50
C VAL A 207 -7.12 12.67 4.63
N CYS A 208 -5.80 12.76 4.55
CA CYS A 208 -4.93 12.25 5.60
C CYS A 208 -5.03 13.11 6.87
N PRO A 209 -5.14 12.49 8.05
CA PRO A 209 -5.25 13.22 9.30
C PRO A 209 -3.91 13.87 9.68
N ALA A 210 -3.94 14.88 10.54
CA ALA A 210 -2.76 15.68 10.87
C ALA A 210 -1.61 14.87 11.51
N HIS A 211 -1.92 13.81 12.24
CA HIS A 211 -0.94 12.90 12.83
C HIS A 211 -0.37 11.86 11.84
N HIS A 212 -0.95 11.75 10.64
CA HIS A 212 -0.43 10.95 9.52
C HIS A 212 -0.47 11.74 8.20
N PRO A 213 0.28 12.84 8.07
CA PRO A 213 0.01 13.85 7.06
C PRO A 213 0.46 13.47 5.63
N VAL A 214 1.18 12.35 5.45
CA VAL A 214 1.78 11.99 4.17
C VAL A 214 0.94 10.93 3.45
N ALA A 215 0.29 11.30 2.34
CA ALA A 215 -0.38 10.32 1.49
C ALA A 215 0.64 9.38 0.81
N VAL A 216 0.45 8.08 0.97
CA VAL A 216 1.21 7.00 0.32
C VAL A 216 0.23 6.06 -0.38
N PRO A 217 0.67 5.18 -1.32
CA PRO A 217 -0.27 4.33 -2.04
C PRO A 217 -1.05 3.43 -1.06
N MET A 218 -2.37 3.39 -1.20
CA MET A 218 -3.21 2.38 -0.56
C MET A 218 -2.93 1.03 -1.23
N LEU A 219 -2.21 0.17 -0.52
CA LEU A 219 -2.07 -1.23 -0.92
C LEU A 219 -3.44 -1.92 -0.81
N GLU A 220 -3.84 -2.64 -1.84
CA GLU A 220 -4.94 -3.61 -1.77
C GLU A 220 -4.45 -4.93 -2.34
N ILE A 221 -4.42 -5.98 -1.52
CA ILE A 221 -4.17 -7.32 -2.03
C ILE A 221 -5.48 -7.96 -2.47
N LYS A 222 -5.46 -8.62 -3.63
CA LYS A 222 -6.56 -9.44 -4.15
C LYS A 222 -6.03 -10.84 -4.41
N VAL A 223 -6.61 -11.83 -3.76
CA VAL A 223 -6.15 -13.22 -3.87
C VAL A 223 -7.29 -14.12 -4.34
N PRO A 224 -7.34 -14.49 -5.64
CA PRO A 224 -8.33 -15.41 -6.17
C PRO A 224 -7.89 -16.87 -6.04
N TYR A 225 -8.76 -17.69 -5.46
CA TYR A 225 -8.64 -19.14 -5.34
C TYR A 225 -9.70 -19.81 -6.22
N PRO A 226 -9.34 -20.37 -7.39
CA PRO A 226 -10.26 -21.12 -8.22
C PRO A 226 -10.76 -22.37 -7.46
N LEU A 227 -12.08 -22.51 -7.32
CA LEU A 227 -12.70 -23.68 -6.70
C LEU A 227 -13.44 -24.47 -7.76
N ALA A 228 -12.78 -25.48 -8.35
CA ALA A 228 -13.33 -26.23 -9.48
C ALA A 228 -14.75 -26.78 -9.21
N THR A 229 -14.98 -27.32 -8.01
CA THR A 229 -16.27 -27.85 -7.56
C THR A 229 -17.15 -26.83 -6.82
N GLY A 230 -16.63 -25.63 -6.54
CA GLY A 230 -17.29 -24.64 -5.67
C GLY A 230 -17.32 -25.01 -4.19
N SER A 231 -16.73 -26.14 -3.79
CA SER A 231 -16.70 -26.57 -2.40
C SER A 231 -15.75 -25.72 -1.56
N THR A 232 -16.29 -25.10 -0.52
CA THR A 232 -15.52 -24.39 0.52
C THR A 232 -15.35 -25.22 1.79
N ALA A 233 -15.87 -26.45 1.80
CA ALA A 233 -15.76 -27.34 2.95
C ALA A 233 -14.28 -27.60 3.30
N GLY A 234 -13.95 -27.41 4.58
CA GLY A 234 -12.60 -27.58 5.09
C GLY A 234 -11.63 -26.45 4.76
N LEU A 235 -12.11 -25.36 4.12
CA LEU A 235 -11.29 -24.17 3.89
C LEU A 235 -11.07 -23.39 5.18
N ARG A 236 -9.81 -23.07 5.45
CA ARG A 236 -9.37 -22.15 6.52
C ARG A 236 -8.00 -21.59 6.17
N TYR A 237 -7.64 -20.45 6.74
CA TYR A 237 -6.25 -20.01 6.68
C TYR A 237 -5.40 -20.79 7.68
N SER A 238 -4.10 -20.87 7.40
CA SER A 238 -3.09 -21.32 8.35
C SER A 238 -3.12 -20.51 9.66
N SER A 239 -3.50 -19.23 9.60
CA SER A 239 -3.73 -18.32 10.73
C SER A 239 -5.07 -18.54 11.47
N GLY A 240 -6.00 -19.33 10.92
CA GLY A 240 -7.32 -19.58 11.53
C GLY A 240 -8.49 -19.41 10.57
N ALA A 241 -9.58 -18.80 11.03
CA ALA A 241 -10.79 -18.55 10.24
C ALA A 241 -10.53 -17.61 9.05
N GLY A 242 -11.48 -17.47 8.13
CA GLY A 242 -11.28 -16.61 6.96
C GLY A 242 -11.08 -15.13 7.30
N TYR A 243 -11.69 -14.64 8.39
CA TYR A 243 -11.49 -13.29 8.89
C TYR A 243 -10.13 -13.06 9.58
N SER A 244 -9.31 -14.09 9.78
CA SER A 244 -7.91 -13.94 10.23
C SER A 244 -6.95 -13.48 9.12
N PHE A 245 -7.48 -13.27 7.90
CA PHE A 245 -6.67 -12.81 6.78
C PHE A 245 -5.98 -11.49 7.08
N HIS A 246 -4.68 -11.48 6.84
CA HIS A 246 -3.83 -10.32 6.83
C HIS A 246 -2.84 -10.49 5.68
N TYR A 247 -2.08 -9.44 5.40
CA TYR A 247 -0.93 -9.56 4.52
C TYR A 247 0.14 -8.60 4.97
N ASP A 248 1.34 -8.86 4.49
CA ASP A 248 2.54 -8.21 4.89
C ASP A 248 3.22 -7.66 3.65
N PHE A 249 3.84 -6.50 3.79
CA PHE A 249 4.59 -5.85 2.74
C PHE A 249 5.94 -5.42 3.28
N MET A 250 6.99 -5.79 2.55
CA MET A 250 8.34 -5.28 2.76
C MET A 250 8.83 -4.67 1.45
N ASN A 251 9.08 -3.35 1.47
CA ASN A 251 9.44 -2.59 0.28
C ASN A 251 10.82 -3.00 -0.23
N GLY A 252 10.85 -3.63 -1.40
CA GLY A 252 12.06 -3.99 -2.16
C GLY A 252 12.13 -3.32 -3.52
N TRP A 253 11.26 -2.33 -3.78
CA TRP A 253 11.30 -1.57 -5.03
C TRP A 253 12.60 -0.79 -5.20
N ASP A 254 13.10 -0.75 -6.43
CA ASP A 254 13.94 0.35 -6.88
C ASP A 254 13.19 1.68 -6.68
N GLN A 255 13.74 2.55 -5.83
CA GLN A 255 13.05 3.76 -5.38
C GLN A 255 12.80 4.75 -6.52
N ALA A 256 13.72 4.84 -7.49
CA ALA A 256 13.55 5.72 -8.64
C ALA A 256 12.41 5.22 -9.53
N ARG A 257 12.33 3.90 -9.76
CA ARG A 257 11.24 3.29 -10.51
C ARG A 257 9.90 3.43 -9.79
N LEU A 258 9.84 3.17 -8.48
CA LEU A 258 8.61 3.34 -7.70
C LEU A 258 8.12 4.80 -7.76
N ALA A 259 9.02 5.77 -7.60
CA ALA A 259 8.68 7.18 -7.71
C ALA A 259 8.13 7.54 -9.10
N GLN A 260 8.76 7.03 -10.17
CA GLN A 260 8.27 7.21 -11.54
C GLN A 260 6.86 6.65 -11.73
N LEU A 261 6.60 5.43 -11.24
CA LEU A 261 5.31 4.80 -11.36
C LEU A 261 4.22 5.50 -10.56
N VAL A 262 4.53 5.97 -9.34
CA VAL A 262 3.58 6.76 -8.55
C VAL A 262 3.20 8.05 -9.31
N VAL A 263 4.19 8.79 -9.81
CA VAL A 263 3.93 10.02 -10.58
C VAL A 263 3.14 9.72 -11.86
N HIS A 264 3.54 8.70 -12.62
CA HIS A 264 2.92 8.38 -13.90
C HIS A 264 1.51 7.80 -13.75
N CYS A 265 1.34 6.82 -12.85
CA CYS A 265 0.14 6.01 -12.77
C CYS A 265 -0.90 6.57 -11.79
N ILE A 266 -0.46 6.85 -10.56
CA ILE A 266 -1.36 7.31 -9.50
C ILE A 266 -1.63 8.79 -9.68
N ASN A 267 -0.59 9.62 -9.63
CA ASN A 267 -0.70 11.08 -9.70
C ASN A 267 -1.15 11.54 -11.09
N GLY A 268 -0.91 10.71 -12.12
CA GLY A 268 -1.39 10.91 -13.49
C GLY A 268 -2.84 10.45 -13.75
N GLY A 269 -3.52 9.84 -12.77
CA GLY A 269 -4.91 9.39 -12.93
C GLY A 269 -5.10 8.31 -14.00
N ARG A 270 -4.26 7.27 -13.94
CA ARG A 270 -4.19 6.17 -14.91
C ARG A 270 -4.53 4.81 -14.28
N GLN A 271 -4.77 3.83 -15.14
CA GLN A 271 -4.89 2.42 -14.79
C GLN A 271 -3.68 1.64 -15.34
N CYS A 272 -2.55 1.72 -14.65
CA CYS A 272 -1.36 1.01 -15.08
C CYS A 272 -1.43 -0.49 -14.76
N ASN A 273 -1.02 -1.31 -15.72
CA ASN A 273 -0.75 -2.73 -15.52
C ASN A 273 0.59 -2.96 -14.78
N GLY A 274 1.03 -4.22 -14.67
CA GLY A 274 2.27 -4.60 -13.98
C GLY A 274 3.57 -4.15 -14.65
N TYR A 275 3.51 -3.59 -15.86
CA TYR A 275 4.66 -2.96 -16.53
C TYR A 275 4.68 -1.43 -16.34
N GLY A 276 3.69 -0.88 -15.62
CA GLY A 276 3.53 0.57 -15.47
C GLY A 276 2.90 1.24 -16.69
N VAL A 277 2.18 0.49 -17.54
CA VAL A 277 1.56 1.01 -18.76
C VAL A 277 0.04 1.03 -18.61
N ASP A 278 -0.59 2.16 -18.94
CA ASP A 278 -2.03 2.24 -19.12
C ASP A 278 -2.38 1.99 -20.59
N PRO A 279 -3.00 0.84 -20.94
CA PRO A 279 -3.28 0.48 -22.34
C PRO A 279 -4.33 1.39 -22.99
N HIS A 280 -5.09 2.16 -22.21
CA HIS A 280 -6.10 3.10 -22.68
C HIS A 280 -5.58 4.53 -22.73
N LYS A 281 -4.46 4.81 -22.05
CA LYS A 281 -3.75 6.08 -22.04
C LYS A 281 -2.24 5.78 -22.11
N PRO A 282 -1.69 5.48 -23.30
CA PRO A 282 -0.25 5.25 -23.44
C PRO A 282 0.58 6.50 -23.12
#